data_AF-Q9KBF6-F1
#
_entry.id   AF-Q9KBF6-F1
#
_cell.length_a   1.000
_cell.length_b   1.000
_cell.length_c   1.000
_cell.angle_alpha   90.00
_cell.angle_beta   90.00
_cell.angle_gamma   90.00
#
_symmetry.space_group_name_H-M   'P 1'
#
loop_
_entity.id
_entity.type
_entity.pdbx_description
1 polymer ?
#
loop_
_entity_poly.entity_id
_entity_poly.type
_entity_poly.pdbx_seq_one_letter_code
_entity_poly.pdbx_strand_id
1 'polypeptide(L)'
;MMISLIKKVLHHSIRIEHWIIIFFGILFIFISSFVIHWIEPEEFKSPYIGFWFVMTTVSQVGLGDYIPETVAGRLFTTVIYLFGISFFCGDDCEMDRFYSKV
;
A
#
# COMPACT_ATOMS: atom_id res chain seq x y z
N MET A 1 28.71 25.43 -8.76
CA MET A 1 27.66 25.78 -9.74
C MET A 1 26.90 24.57 -10.29
N MET A 2 27.57 23.45 -10.64
CA MET A 2 26.86 22.21 -11.04
C MET A 2 26.02 21.57 -9.92
N ILE A 3 26.48 21.61 -8.66
CA ILE A 3 25.80 20.98 -7.52
C ILE A 3 24.43 21.63 -7.19
N SER A 4 24.26 22.93 -7.45
CA SER A 4 22.98 23.61 -7.21
C SER A 4 21.93 23.29 -8.27
N LEU A 5 22.34 22.90 -9.48
CA LEU A 5 21.44 22.46 -10.54
C LEU A 5 20.89 21.05 -10.26
N ILE A 6 21.75 20.14 -9.78
CA ILE A 6 21.35 18.78 -9.39
C ILE A 6 20.33 18.84 -8.24
N LYS A 7 20.55 19.67 -7.21
CA LYS A 7 19.57 19.86 -6.12
C LYS A 7 18.22 20.42 -6.60
N LYS A 8 18.22 21.27 -7.64
CA LYS A 8 17.01 21.91 -8.17
C LYS A 8 16.17 20.96 -9.02
N VAL A 9 16.82 20.08 -9.79
CA VAL A 9 16.19 18.98 -10.52
C VAL A 9 15.67 17.91 -9.55
N LEU A 10 16.47 17.55 -8.54
CA LEU A 10 16.09 16.59 -7.51
C LEU A 10 14.85 17.06 -6.71
N HIS A 11 14.83 18.33 -6.29
CA HIS A 11 13.70 18.88 -5.51
C HIS A 11 12.42 19.11 -6.34
N HIS A 12 12.51 19.20 -7.66
CA HIS A 12 11.33 19.36 -8.52
C HIS A 12 10.68 18.02 -8.88
N SER A 13 11.46 16.94 -9.01
CA SER A 13 10.93 15.58 -9.23
C SER A 13 10.17 15.05 -8.00
N ILE A 14 10.64 15.40 -6.79
CA ILE A 14 10.11 14.90 -5.51
C ILE A 14 8.62 15.25 -5.27
N ARG A 15 8.10 16.36 -5.80
CA ARG A 15 6.72 16.79 -5.48
C ARG A 15 5.63 16.21 -6.39
N ILE A 16 6.01 15.59 -7.52
CA ILE A 16 5.07 15.06 -8.53
C ILE A 16 4.86 13.55 -8.36
N GLU A 17 5.83 12.82 -7.79
CA GLU A 17 5.78 11.36 -7.64
C GLU A 17 4.89 10.88 -6.48
N HIS A 18 4.73 11.69 -5.42
CA HIS A 18 3.88 11.35 -4.26
C HIS A 18 2.43 11.06 -4.61
N TRP A 19 1.83 11.89 -5.48
CA TRP A 19 0.44 11.68 -5.92
C TRP A 19 0.29 10.41 -6.75
N ILE A 20 1.32 10.03 -7.50
CA ILE A 20 1.33 8.81 -8.31
C ILE A 20 1.39 7.59 -7.38
N ILE A 21 2.26 7.61 -6.38
CA ILE A 21 2.38 6.52 -5.38
C ILE A 21 1.04 6.34 -4.66
N ILE A 22 0.43 7.42 -4.15
CA ILE A 22 -0.89 7.38 -3.50
C ILE A 22 -1.96 6.83 -4.43
N PHE A 23 -2.00 7.27 -5.69
CA PHE A 23 -2.96 6.78 -6.68
C PHE A 23 -2.79 5.28 -6.96
N PHE A 24 -1.56 4.81 -7.15
CA PHE A 24 -1.26 3.38 -7.33
C PHE A 24 -1.56 2.56 -6.08
N GLY A 25 -1.32 3.10 -4.88
CA GLY A 25 -1.69 2.45 -3.62
C GLY A 25 -3.20 2.25 -3.47
N ILE A 26 -3.98 3.30 -3.77
CA ILE A 26 -5.44 3.21 -3.77
C ILE A 26 -5.91 2.18 -4.80
N LEU A 27 -5.37 2.24 -6.04
CA LEU A 27 -5.70 1.29 -7.10
C LEU A 27 -5.37 -0.16 -6.69
N PHE A 28 -4.22 -0.37 -6.07
CA PHE A 28 -3.79 -1.67 -5.56
C PHE A 28 -4.74 -2.21 -4.48
N ILE A 29 -5.22 -1.38 -3.55
CA ILE A 29 -6.18 -1.76 -2.51
C ILE A 29 -7.50 -2.22 -3.15
N PHE A 30 -8.04 -1.45 -4.11
CA PHE A 30 -9.27 -1.82 -4.80
C PHE A 30 -9.12 -3.12 -5.57
N ILE A 31 -8.06 -3.28 -6.36
CA ILE A 31 -7.82 -4.51 -7.12
C ILE A 31 -7.69 -5.71 -6.17
N SER A 32 -6.92 -5.57 -5.09
CA SER A 32 -6.70 -6.64 -4.12
C SER A 32 -7.99 -7.06 -3.41
N SER A 33 -8.88 -6.10 -3.13
CA SER A 33 -10.21 -6.34 -2.56
C SER A 33 -11.10 -7.20 -3.45
N PHE A 34 -11.11 -6.95 -4.76
CA PHE A 34 -11.85 -7.80 -5.72
C PHE A 34 -11.19 -9.17 -5.89
N VAL A 35 -9.86 -9.23 -5.89
CA VAL A 35 -9.13 -10.50 -6.03
C VAL A 35 -9.37 -11.42 -4.83
N ILE A 36 -9.27 -10.92 -3.60
CA ILE A 36 -9.51 -11.76 -2.41
C ILE A 36 -10.97 -12.26 -2.34
N HIS A 37 -11.93 -11.40 -2.72
CA HIS A 37 -13.33 -11.79 -2.84
C HIS A 37 -13.53 -12.92 -3.85
N TRP A 38 -12.78 -12.91 -4.96
CA TRP A 38 -12.89 -13.94 -5.98
C TRP A 38 -12.18 -15.24 -5.60
N ILE A 39 -11.06 -15.17 -4.87
CA ILE A 39 -10.33 -16.35 -4.39
C ILE A 39 -11.15 -17.06 -3.29
N GLU A 40 -11.77 -16.31 -2.39
CA GLU A 40 -12.54 -16.84 -1.27
C GLU A 40 -13.93 -16.21 -1.15
N PRO A 41 -14.87 -16.56 -2.06
CA PRO A 41 -16.21 -15.98 -2.06
C PRO A 41 -17.07 -16.42 -0.85
N GLU A 42 -16.70 -17.49 -0.15
CA GLU A 42 -17.43 -17.98 1.01
C GLU A 42 -17.19 -17.13 2.27
N GLU A 43 -15.93 -16.77 2.53
CA GLU A 43 -15.52 -15.92 3.65
C GLU A 43 -15.78 -14.44 3.34
N PHE A 44 -15.30 -13.98 2.19
CA PHE A 44 -15.51 -12.63 1.73
C PHE A 44 -16.80 -12.56 0.93
N LYS A 45 -17.97 -12.56 1.58
CA LYS A 45 -19.29 -12.59 0.88
C LYS A 45 -19.60 -11.36 0.03
N SER A 46 -18.88 -10.26 0.26
CA SER A 46 -19.05 -9.00 -0.47
C SER A 46 -17.67 -8.39 -0.75
N PRO A 47 -17.47 -7.72 -1.90
CA PRO A 47 -16.22 -7.00 -2.18
C PRO A 47 -15.91 -5.95 -1.11
N TYR A 48 -16.93 -5.40 -0.43
CA TYR A 48 -16.73 -4.49 0.71
C TYR A 48 -15.99 -5.15 1.88
N ILE A 49 -16.27 -6.43 2.15
CA ILE A 49 -15.58 -7.19 3.20
C ILE A 49 -14.12 -7.42 2.80
N GLY A 50 -13.89 -7.75 1.52
CA GLY A 50 -12.52 -7.82 0.98
C GLY A 50 -11.78 -6.49 1.08
N PHE A 51 -12.46 -5.37 0.84
CA PHE A 51 -11.87 -4.03 0.99
C PHE A 51 -11.49 -3.74 2.44
N TRP A 52 -12.40 -4.02 3.38
CA TRP A 52 -12.14 -3.89 4.82
C TRP A 52 -10.92 -4.71 5.27
N PHE A 53 -10.84 -5.96 4.83
CA PHE A 53 -9.70 -6.84 5.13
C PHE A 53 -8.38 -6.32 4.56
N VAL A 54 -8.37 -5.89 3.30
CA VAL A 54 -7.16 -5.34 2.67
C VAL A 54 -6.73 -4.05 3.37
N MET A 55 -7.67 -3.18 3.74
CA MET A 55 -7.38 -1.95 4.49
C MET A 55 -6.73 -2.23 5.84
N THR A 56 -7.28 -3.15 6.65
CA THR A 56 -6.71 -3.51 7.96
C THR A 56 -5.38 -4.24 7.84
N THR A 57 -5.15 -4.97 6.75
CA THR A 57 -3.88 -5.65 6.45
C THR A 57 -2.79 -4.67 6.02
N VAL A 58 -3.09 -3.77 5.08
CA VAL A 58 -2.12 -2.75 4.59
C VAL A 58 -1.74 -1.77 5.70
N SER A 59 -2.68 -1.43 6.59
CA SER A 59 -2.43 -0.61 7.78
C SER A 59 -1.77 -1.35 8.94
N GLN A 60 -1.49 -2.66 8.78
CA GLN A 60 -0.88 -3.52 9.81
C GLN A 60 -1.69 -3.62 11.11
N VAL A 61 -2.97 -3.27 11.08
CA VAL A 61 -3.88 -3.43 12.24
C VAL A 61 -4.25 -4.89 12.43
N GLY A 62 -4.63 -5.57 11.34
CA GLY A 62 -4.92 -7.02 11.33
C GLY A 62 -5.96 -7.45 12.38
N LEU A 63 -7.21 -6.98 12.25
CA LEU A 63 -8.28 -7.24 13.23
C LEU A 63 -8.61 -8.72 13.45
N GLY A 64 -8.32 -9.58 12.45
CA GLY A 64 -8.53 -11.03 12.55
C GLY A 64 -10.01 -11.45 12.51
N ASP A 65 -10.90 -10.55 12.09
CA ASP A 65 -12.32 -10.79 11.88
C ASP A 65 -12.61 -11.56 10.58
N TYR A 66 -11.80 -11.32 9.55
CA TYR A 66 -11.80 -12.05 8.29
C TYR A 66 -10.38 -12.55 8.01
N ILE A 67 -10.23 -13.86 7.80
CA ILE A 67 -8.94 -14.50 7.55
C ILE A 67 -9.12 -15.49 6.40
N PRO A 68 -8.21 -15.51 5.41
CA PRO A 68 -8.29 -16.48 4.34
C PRO A 68 -8.05 -17.91 4.87
N GLU A 69 -8.99 -18.81 4.57
CA GLU A 69 -8.90 -20.21 4.97
C GLU A 69 -8.14 -21.07 3.95
N THR A 70 -8.19 -20.69 2.68
CA THR A 70 -7.54 -21.43 1.60
C THR A 70 -6.04 -21.13 1.53
N VAL A 71 -5.27 -22.10 1.04
CA VAL A 71 -3.83 -21.93 0.80
C VAL A 71 -3.57 -20.79 -0.19
N ALA A 72 -4.42 -20.64 -1.21
CA ALA A 72 -4.32 -19.58 -2.21
C ALA A 72 -4.56 -18.20 -1.59
N GLY A 73 -5.59 -18.05 -0.75
CA GLY A 73 -5.89 -16.81 -0.05
C GLY A 73 -4.77 -16.41 0.91
N ARG A 74 -4.21 -17.37 1.66
CA ARG A 74 -3.07 -17.12 2.58
C ARG A 74 -1.81 -16.67 1.84
N LEU A 75 -1.50 -17.29 0.69
CA LEU A 75 -0.40 -16.85 -0.17
C LEU A 75 -0.64 -15.44 -0.71
N PHE A 76 -1.86 -15.14 -1.15
CA PHE A 76 -2.21 -13.81 -1.64
C PHE A 76 -2.10 -12.73 -0.56
N THR A 77 -2.62 -13.01 0.64
CA THR A 77 -2.48 -12.12 1.80
C THR A 77 -1.03 -11.88 2.18
N THR A 78 -0.16 -12.89 2.08
CA THR A 78 1.28 -12.71 2.32
C THR A 78 1.89 -11.71 1.35
N VAL A 79 1.48 -11.74 0.08
CA VAL A 79 1.90 -10.75 -0.92
C VAL A 79 1.40 -9.35 -0.54
N ILE A 80 0.13 -9.21 -0.14
CA ILE A 80 -0.43 -7.93 0.33
C ILE A 80 0.39 -7.36 1.51
N TYR A 81 0.78 -8.20 2.47
CA TYR A 81 1.60 -7.79 3.60
C TYR A 81 2.94 -7.18 3.16
N LEU A 82 3.62 -7.79 2.20
CA LEU A 82 4.90 -7.28 1.66
C LEU A 82 4.72 -5.92 0.97
N PHE A 83 3.60 -5.74 0.26
CA PHE A 83 3.27 -4.45 -0.36
C PHE A 83 2.90 -3.38 0.67
N GLY A 84 2.19 -3.74 1.74
CA GLY A 84 1.84 -2.81 2.82
C GLY A 84 3.07 -2.20 3.49
N ILE A 85 4.09 -3.01 3.79
CA ILE A 85 5.37 -2.54 4.34
C ILE A 85 6.07 -1.58 3.38
N SER A 86 6.07 -1.89 2.08
CA SER A 86 6.73 -1.08 1.05
C SER A 86 6.08 0.29 0.89
N PHE A 87 4.75 0.36 1.03
CA PHE A 87 4.00 1.61 0.95
C PHE A 87 4.27 2.51 2.17
N PHE A 88 4.13 1.95 3.38
CA PHE A 88 4.36 2.71 4.62
C PHE A 88 5.81 3.18 4.77
N CYS A 89 6.78 2.29 4.54
CA CYS A 89 8.19 2.65 4.67
C CYS A 89 8.65 3.65 3.60
N GLY A 90 8.06 3.61 2.40
CA GLY A 90 8.32 4.59 1.33
C GLY A 90 7.91 6.00 1.74
N ASP A 91 6.69 6.15 2.27
CA ASP A 91 6.16 7.44 2.72
C ASP A 91 6.90 7.97 3.97
N ASP A 92 7.19 7.10 4.94
CA ASP A 92 7.90 7.47 6.17
C ASP A 92 9.35 7.91 5.88
N CYS A 93 10.06 7.21 4.98
CA CYS A 93 11.44 7.57 4.61
C CYS A 93 11.52 8.93 3.89
N GLU A 94 10.45 9.30 3.18
CA GLU A 94 10.32 10.63 2.58
C GLU A 94 10.00 11.70 3.63
N MET A 95 9.13 11.37 4.60
CA MET A 95 8.72 12.29 5.66
C MET A 95 9.87 12.63 6.62
N ASP A 96 10.70 11.66 6.98
CA ASP A 96 11.93 11.89 7.77
C ASP A 96 12.93 12.78 7.02
N ARG A 97 13.02 12.63 5.69
CA ARG A 97 13.87 13.48 4.86
C ARG A 97 13.35 14.91 4.77
N PHE A 98 12.03 15.11 4.82
CA PHE A 98 11.39 16.42 4.91
C PHE A 98 11.64 17.08 6.28
N TYR A 99 11.41 16.36 7.38
CA TYR A 99 11.66 16.86 8.74
C TYR A 99 13.13 17.20 9.00
N SER A 100 14.09 16.44 8.45
CA SER A 100 15.53 16.75 8.58
C SER A 100 15.97 18.06 7.90
N LYS A 101 15.11 18.62 7.02
CA LYS A 101 15.36 19.88 6.31
C LYS A 101 14.66 21.08 6.95
N VAL A 102 13.85 20.89 8.00
CA VAL A 102 13.20 21.94 8.80
C VAL A 102 14.04 22.21 10.04
#